data_AF-A0A0C9YG04-F1
#
_entry.id   AF-A0A0C9YG04-F1
#
_cell.length_a   1.000
_cell.length_b   1.000
_cell.length_c   1.000
_cell.angle_alpha   90.00
_cell.angle_beta   90.00
_cell.angle_gamma   90.00
#
_symmetry.space_group_name_H-M   'P 1'
#
loop_
_entity.id
_entity.type
_entity.pdbx_description
1 polymer ?
#
loop_
_entity_poly.entity_id
_entity_poly.type
_entity_poly.pdbx_seq_one_letter_code
_entity_poly.pdbx_strand_id
1 'polypeptide(L)'
;RRFRILVMGRANAGKTTILQRVCNTTDHPEIFNGKGEKVCILCCFLETKSTFNYIQRDHHNIEDELVFKSSPRFVFHDSCGFEAGSEEQFEMMKKFVVDRAKTSKLDERIHAIWFCIPLNESHRMVMAAERKFFDECDTGHVPVIVVLTKADTLALDAIQELMNVGMSIDDAMKGAAEVEKGMMNDCRVRVEGWLQEFKFPPKDYLSLTGMQTEGADCTPLLTCTTDALKEEGLQQLLISTQQSNLVVSK
;
A
#
# COMPACT_ATOMS: atom_id res chain seq x y z
N ARG A 1 -6.40 4.00 21.73
CA ARG A 1 -5.58 2.97 21.04
C ARG A 1 -5.68 3.23 19.55
N ARG A 2 -4.57 3.16 18.81
CA ARG A 2 -4.50 3.46 17.37
C ARG A 2 -4.06 2.19 16.62
N PHE A 3 -4.54 1.98 15.40
CA PHE A 3 -4.12 0.88 14.55
C PHE A 3 -3.05 1.37 13.56
N ARG A 4 -1.88 0.71 13.55
CA ARG A 4 -0.69 1.17 12.83
C ARG A 4 -0.38 0.28 11.64
N ILE A 5 -0.23 0.87 10.46
CA ILE A 5 0.03 0.15 9.22
C ILE A 5 1.26 0.74 8.56
N LEU A 6 2.20 -0.12 8.15
CA LEU A 6 3.27 0.29 7.25
C LEU A 6 2.84 0.03 5.80
N VAL A 7 2.83 1.06 4.96
CA VAL A 7 2.57 0.93 3.53
C VAL A 7 3.90 0.96 2.78
N MET A 8 4.14 -0.11 2.04
CA MET A 8 5.36 -0.39 1.32
C MET A 8 5.09 -0.52 -0.18
N GLY A 9 6.15 -0.43 -0.97
CA GLY A 9 6.09 -0.53 -2.42
C GLY A 9 6.83 0.60 -3.10
N ARG A 10 7.15 0.42 -4.38
CA ARG A 10 7.94 1.35 -5.19
C ARG A 10 7.34 2.75 -5.24
N ALA A 11 8.13 3.73 -5.68
CA ALA A 11 7.61 5.06 -5.96
C ALA A 11 6.48 4.96 -6.99
N ASN A 12 5.43 5.77 -6.81
CA ASN A 12 4.22 5.73 -7.64
C ASN A 12 3.46 4.38 -7.63
N ALA A 13 3.66 3.49 -6.65
CA ALA A 13 2.89 2.24 -6.53
C ALA A 13 1.44 2.41 -6.04
N GLY A 14 0.93 3.65 -5.89
CA GLY A 14 -0.43 3.91 -5.43
C GLY A 14 -0.63 3.96 -3.90
N LYS A 15 0.45 4.00 -3.11
CA LYS A 15 0.43 3.99 -1.64
C LYS A 15 -0.47 5.09 -1.04
N THR A 16 -0.21 6.35 -1.38
CA THR A 16 -0.97 7.50 -0.86
C THR A 16 -2.44 7.44 -1.23
N THR A 17 -2.75 6.99 -2.46
CA THR A 17 -4.12 6.81 -2.92
C THR A 17 -4.88 5.81 -2.05
N ILE A 18 -4.27 4.66 -1.72
CA ILE A 18 -4.89 3.68 -0.81
C ILE A 18 -5.17 4.29 0.56
N LEU A 19 -4.22 5.05 1.11
CA LEU A 19 -4.38 5.68 2.42
C LEU A 19 -5.58 6.64 2.46
N GLN A 20 -5.67 7.49 1.44
CA GLN A 20 -6.77 8.44 1.25
C GLN A 20 -8.12 7.72 1.17
N ARG A 21 -8.21 6.63 0.40
CA ARG A 21 -9.45 5.85 0.24
C ARG A 21 -9.85 5.10 1.50
N VAL A 22 -8.90 4.47 2.19
CA VAL A 22 -9.16 3.83 3.49
C VAL A 22 -9.69 4.82 4.52
N CYS A 23 -9.22 6.07 4.46
CA CYS A 23 -9.64 7.14 5.36
C CYS A 23 -10.85 7.94 4.83
N ASN A 24 -11.46 7.51 3.73
CA ASN A 24 -12.57 8.16 3.04
C ASN A 24 -12.37 9.68 2.90
N THR A 25 -11.20 10.10 2.40
CA THR A 25 -10.84 11.51 2.27
C THR A 25 -9.94 11.73 1.07
N THR A 26 -9.94 12.94 0.53
CA THR A 26 -8.95 13.43 -0.45
C THR A 26 -7.92 14.35 0.19
N ASP A 27 -8.04 14.62 1.49
CA ASP A 27 -7.12 15.48 2.23
C ASP A 27 -5.74 14.84 2.35
N HIS A 28 -4.77 15.65 2.76
CA HIS A 28 -3.44 15.19 3.11
C HIS A 28 -3.36 14.83 4.60
N PRO A 29 -2.58 13.80 4.98
CA PRO A 29 -2.38 13.46 6.38
C PRO A 29 -1.55 14.52 7.09
N GLU A 30 -1.82 14.73 8.38
CA GLU A 30 -0.89 15.42 9.25
C GLU A 30 0.30 14.48 9.56
N ILE A 31 1.52 15.00 9.45
CA ILE A 31 2.75 14.26 9.77
C ILE A 31 3.16 14.58 11.19
N PHE A 32 3.47 13.56 11.99
CA PHE A 32 4.08 13.69 13.31
C PHE A 32 5.40 12.92 13.37
N ASN A 33 6.45 13.53 13.92
CA ASN A 33 7.73 12.86 14.08
C ASN A 33 7.68 11.80 15.22
N GLY A 34 8.77 11.07 15.42
CA GLY A 34 8.89 10.08 16.50
C GLY A 34 8.74 10.63 17.94
N LYS A 35 8.70 11.96 18.13
CA LYS A 35 8.40 12.62 19.42
C LYS A 35 6.94 13.04 19.55
N GLY A 36 6.12 12.83 18.51
CA GLY A 36 4.74 13.28 18.44
C GLY A 36 4.58 14.76 18.09
N GLU A 37 5.64 15.42 17.62
CA GLU A 37 5.60 16.82 17.21
C GLU A 37 5.15 16.91 15.75
N LYS A 38 4.25 17.85 15.45
CA LYS A 38 3.74 18.05 14.10
C LYS A 38 4.84 18.59 13.19
N VAL A 39 5.10 17.91 12.08
CA VAL A 39 6.08 18.32 11.08
C VAL A 39 5.43 19.35 10.13
N CYS A 40 6.09 20.51 9.96
CA CYS A 40 5.56 21.57 9.11
C CYS A 40 5.82 21.28 7.63
N ILE A 41 4.76 20.93 6.93
CA ILE A 41 4.73 20.57 5.51
C ILE A 41 5.16 21.73 4.60
N LEU A 42 4.93 22.97 5.02
CA LEU A 42 5.33 24.14 4.24
C LEU A 42 6.84 24.15 3.99
N CYS A 43 7.64 23.59 4.91
CA CYS A 43 9.08 23.40 4.71
C CYS A 43 9.39 22.41 3.57
N CYS A 44 8.55 21.40 3.34
CA CYS A 44 8.70 20.45 2.23
C CYS A 44 8.24 21.02 0.88
N PHE A 45 7.33 22.01 0.87
CA PHE A 45 6.76 22.59 -0.35
C PHE A 45 7.55 23.79 -0.93
N LEU A 46 8.33 24.50 -0.11
CA LEU A 46 8.96 25.76 -0.54
C LEU A 46 10.10 25.59 -1.57
N GLU A 47 10.61 24.36 -1.78
CA GLU A 47 11.73 24.15 -2.72
C GLU A 47 11.33 23.65 -4.12
N THR A 48 10.12 23.12 -4.37
CA THR A 48 9.79 22.61 -5.72
C THR A 48 8.30 22.63 -6.10
N LYS A 49 8.01 23.19 -7.28
CA LYS A 49 6.68 23.30 -7.91
C LYS A 49 6.15 21.96 -8.47
N SER A 50 6.05 20.93 -7.63
CA SER A 50 5.53 19.61 -8.04
C SER A 50 4.38 19.21 -7.15
N THR A 51 3.16 19.57 -7.57
CA THR A 51 1.92 18.96 -7.09
C THR A 51 2.01 17.45 -7.34
N PHE A 52 1.81 16.62 -6.30
CA PHE A 52 1.59 15.15 -6.28
C PHE A 52 2.57 14.24 -5.53
N ASN A 53 3.73 14.69 -5.05
CA ASN A 53 4.59 13.88 -4.15
C ASN A 53 4.86 14.64 -2.85
N TYR A 54 3.95 14.51 -1.90
CA TYR A 54 3.99 15.17 -0.59
C TYR A 54 5.16 14.71 0.30
N ILE A 55 5.75 13.55 -0.02
CA ILE A 55 6.95 13.07 0.65
C ILE A 55 8.02 12.87 -0.42
N GLN A 56 8.87 13.88 -0.60
CA GLN A 56 10.08 13.74 -1.39
C GLN A 56 11.05 12.84 -0.64
N ARG A 57 11.75 11.98 -1.40
CA ARG A 57 12.74 11.02 -0.87
C ARG A 57 13.77 11.68 0.06
N ASP A 58 14.08 12.95 -0.18
CA ASP A 58 15.16 13.66 0.50
C ASP A 58 14.80 14.16 1.91
N HIS A 59 13.50 14.19 2.27
CA HIS A 59 13.03 14.63 3.59
C HIS A 59 12.08 13.60 4.25
N HIS A 60 12.00 12.39 3.71
CA HIS A 60 11.12 11.35 4.24
C HIS A 60 11.78 10.60 5.41
N ASN A 61 11.05 10.43 6.51
CA ASN A 61 11.40 9.48 7.56
C ASN A 61 10.30 8.42 7.76
N ILE A 62 10.67 7.13 7.67
CA ILE A 62 9.74 6.00 7.88
C ILE A 62 9.17 5.96 9.30
N GLU A 63 9.87 6.57 10.26
CA GLU A 63 9.39 6.72 11.64
C GLU A 63 8.24 7.72 11.78
N ASP A 64 8.03 8.59 10.78
CA ASP A 64 6.99 9.61 10.84
C ASP A 64 5.60 8.98 10.74
N GLU A 65 4.70 9.47 11.58
CA GLU A 65 3.30 9.06 11.64
C GLU A 65 2.45 9.92 10.71
N LEU A 66 1.80 9.29 9.74
CA LEU A 66 0.79 9.90 8.88
C LEU A 66 -0.59 9.66 9.49
N VAL A 67 -1.28 10.74 9.85
CA VAL A 67 -2.61 10.68 10.48
C VAL A 67 -3.60 11.55 9.72
N PHE A 68 -4.67 10.94 9.22
CA PHE A 68 -5.75 11.67 8.56
C PHE A 68 -6.77 12.16 9.58
N LYS A 69 -7.22 13.41 9.45
CA LYS A 69 -8.22 14.00 10.34
C LYS A 69 -9.55 13.24 10.30
N SER A 70 -9.93 12.72 9.14
CA SER A 70 -11.12 11.89 8.96
C SER A 70 -11.00 10.52 9.64
N SER A 71 -9.79 10.09 10.03
CA SER A 71 -9.53 8.76 10.58
C SER A 71 -8.38 8.76 11.59
N PRO A 72 -8.52 9.47 12.72
CA PRO A 72 -7.42 9.72 13.67
C PRO A 72 -6.97 8.48 14.45
N ARG A 73 -7.74 7.38 14.35
CA ARG A 73 -7.39 6.09 14.95
C ARG A 73 -6.49 5.24 14.06
N PHE A 74 -6.37 5.58 12.77
CA PHE A 74 -5.33 5.00 11.92
C PHE A 74 -4.05 5.83 12.01
N VAL A 75 -2.93 5.13 12.05
CA VAL A 75 -1.62 5.72 11.82
C VAL A 75 -0.93 4.94 10.72
N PHE A 76 -0.42 5.66 9.73
CA PHE A 76 0.33 5.05 8.65
C PHE A 76 1.79 5.45 8.73
N HIS A 77 2.64 4.52 8.36
CA HIS A 77 4.03 4.76 8.02
C HIS A 77 4.17 4.50 6.51
N ASP A 78 4.88 5.35 5.80
CA ASP A 78 5.20 5.15 4.37
C ASP A 78 6.67 4.74 4.27
N SER A 79 7.02 3.90 3.30
CA SER A 79 8.42 3.60 2.99
C SER A 79 9.02 4.52 1.93
N CYS A 80 8.22 5.42 1.35
CA CYS A 80 8.57 6.36 0.27
C CYS A 80 9.03 5.72 -1.06
N GLY A 81 8.99 4.40 -1.15
CA GLY A 81 9.58 3.67 -2.27
C GLY A 81 11.09 3.51 -2.12
N PHE A 82 11.51 2.30 -1.77
CA PHE A 82 12.89 1.88 -1.90
C PHE A 82 13.07 1.27 -3.30
N GLU A 83 13.89 1.90 -4.12
CA GLU A 83 14.35 1.32 -5.38
C GLU A 83 15.69 0.63 -5.12
N ALA A 84 16.00 -0.39 -5.93
CA ALA A 84 17.15 -1.29 -5.75
C ALA A 84 18.56 -0.63 -5.78
N GLY A 85 18.66 0.68 -5.62
CA GLY A 85 19.89 1.47 -5.75
C GLY A 85 20.57 1.85 -4.43
N SER A 86 19.89 1.88 -3.28
CA SER A 86 20.57 2.23 -2.02
C SER A 86 20.35 1.17 -0.93
N GLU A 87 21.44 0.50 -0.57
CA GLU A 87 21.48 -0.49 0.51
C GLU A 87 21.12 0.16 1.86
N GLU A 88 21.51 1.41 2.05
CA GLU A 88 21.19 2.21 3.24
C GLU A 88 19.68 2.37 3.46
N GLN A 89 18.90 2.69 2.41
CA GLN A 89 17.44 2.81 2.53
C GLN A 89 16.80 1.46 2.90
N PHE A 90 17.30 0.37 2.33
CA PHE A 90 16.80 -0.96 2.67
C PHE A 90 17.11 -1.32 4.12
N GLU A 91 18.33 -1.08 4.60
CA GLU A 91 18.70 -1.38 5.99
C GLU A 91 17.93 -0.50 6.99
N MET A 92 17.71 0.78 6.69
CA MET A 92 16.85 1.65 7.52
C MET A 92 15.41 1.12 7.59
N MET A 93 14.84 0.72 6.45
CA MET A 93 13.50 0.13 6.39
C MET A 93 13.42 -1.21 7.15
N LYS A 94 14.38 -2.10 6.93
CA LYS A 94 14.44 -3.42 7.58
C LYS A 94 14.56 -3.26 9.09
N LYS A 95 15.41 -2.34 9.54
CA LYS A 95 15.54 -1.98 10.96
C LYS A 95 14.22 -1.49 11.52
N PHE A 96 13.56 -0.54 10.86
CA PHE A 96 12.24 -0.06 11.26
C PHE A 96 11.24 -1.20 11.42
N VAL A 97 11.12 -2.07 10.41
CA VAL A 97 10.18 -3.20 10.43
C VAL A 97 10.48 -4.14 11.59
N VAL A 98 11.74 -4.53 11.77
CA VAL A 98 12.14 -5.47 12.83
C VAL A 98 11.89 -4.88 14.22
N ASP A 99 12.29 -3.62 14.44
CA ASP A 99 12.14 -2.93 15.73
C ASP A 99 10.64 -2.74 16.07
N ARG A 100 9.86 -2.28 15.09
CA ARG A 100 8.42 -2.00 15.25
C ARG A 100 7.55 -3.26 15.26
N ALA A 101 8.00 -4.38 14.70
CA ALA A 101 7.30 -5.67 14.80
C ALA A 101 7.55 -6.35 16.16
N LYS A 102 8.74 -6.19 16.73
CA LYS A 102 9.19 -6.87 17.97
C LYS A 102 8.96 -6.08 19.25
N THR A 103 8.68 -4.77 19.17
CA THR A 103 8.37 -3.97 20.36
C THR A 103 7.17 -4.51 21.13
N SER A 104 7.28 -4.52 22.48
CA SER A 104 6.21 -4.95 23.39
C SER A 104 5.13 -3.89 23.59
N LYS A 105 5.44 -2.64 23.24
CA LYS A 105 4.53 -1.51 23.34
C LYS A 105 3.60 -1.44 22.13
N LEU A 106 2.34 -1.80 22.33
CA LEU A 106 1.32 -1.79 21.27
C LEU A 106 1.14 -0.42 20.60
N ASP A 107 1.39 0.67 21.32
CA ASP A 107 1.32 2.03 20.80
C ASP A 107 2.53 2.44 19.97
N GLU A 108 3.62 1.67 19.98
CA GLU A 108 4.77 1.84 19.09
C GLU A 108 4.80 0.78 17.98
N ARG A 109 4.05 -0.33 18.13
CA ARG A 109 4.08 -1.49 17.24
C ARG A 109 3.37 -1.25 15.91
N ILE A 110 3.95 -1.67 14.78
CA ILE A 110 3.18 -1.81 13.53
C ILE A 110 2.33 -3.08 13.60
N HIS A 111 1.09 -3.02 13.15
CA HIS A 111 0.12 -4.13 13.26
C HIS A 111 -0.08 -4.88 11.94
N ALA A 112 0.13 -4.24 10.80
CA ALA A 112 0.08 -4.85 9.48
C ALA A 112 1.02 -4.14 8.51
N ILE A 113 1.43 -4.83 7.45
CA ILE A 113 2.19 -4.28 6.34
C ILE A 113 1.37 -4.46 5.06
N TRP A 114 1.14 -3.36 4.34
CA TRP A 114 0.54 -3.38 3.00
C TRP A 114 1.62 -3.17 1.96
N PHE A 115 1.94 -4.21 1.20
CA PHE A 115 3.00 -4.18 0.19
C PHE A 115 2.39 -3.96 -1.20
N CYS A 116 2.48 -2.73 -1.71
CA CYS A 116 1.88 -2.33 -2.98
C CYS A 116 2.74 -2.74 -4.18
N ILE A 117 2.16 -3.53 -5.10
CA ILE A 117 2.78 -3.91 -6.37
C ILE A 117 1.89 -3.42 -7.52
N PRO A 118 2.37 -2.49 -8.35
CA PRO A 118 1.56 -1.94 -9.44
C PRO A 118 1.49 -2.92 -10.62
N LEU A 119 0.28 -3.23 -11.10
CA LEU A 119 0.05 -4.17 -12.20
C LEU A 119 0.40 -3.61 -13.58
N ASN A 120 0.40 -2.29 -13.71
CA ASN A 120 0.74 -1.58 -14.95
C ASN A 120 2.23 -1.70 -15.34
N GLU A 121 3.05 -2.32 -14.48
CA GLU A 121 4.44 -2.64 -14.73
C GLU A 121 4.65 -4.16 -14.65
N SER A 122 3.89 -4.93 -15.44
CA SER A 122 3.88 -6.39 -15.40
C SER A 122 5.28 -7.03 -15.54
N HIS A 123 6.20 -6.37 -16.25
CA HIS A 123 7.60 -6.80 -16.41
C HIS A 123 8.52 -6.44 -15.22
N ARG A 124 8.03 -5.68 -14.23
CA ARG A 124 8.79 -5.22 -13.04
C ARG A 124 8.04 -5.39 -11.71
N MET A 125 7.15 -6.38 -11.64
CA MET A 125 6.34 -6.62 -10.44
C MET A 125 7.17 -7.13 -9.24
N VAL A 126 8.16 -8.00 -9.46
CA VAL A 126 9.04 -8.53 -8.39
C VAL A 126 10.51 -8.36 -8.80
N MET A 127 11.06 -7.19 -8.46
CA MET A 127 12.43 -6.78 -8.73
C MET A 127 13.33 -7.04 -7.51
N ALA A 128 14.59 -6.62 -7.57
CA ALA A 128 15.57 -6.87 -6.51
C ALA A 128 15.10 -6.35 -5.14
N ALA A 129 14.40 -5.22 -5.09
CA ALA A 129 13.86 -4.63 -3.87
C ALA A 129 12.82 -5.55 -3.19
N GLU A 130 11.81 -6.00 -3.94
CA GLU A 130 10.78 -6.90 -3.44
C GLU A 130 11.41 -8.23 -2.98
N ARG A 131 12.29 -8.81 -3.81
CA ARG A 131 13.00 -10.06 -3.48
C ARG A 131 13.81 -9.93 -2.19
N LYS A 132 14.56 -8.82 -2.04
CA LYS A 132 15.37 -8.58 -0.83
C LYS A 132 14.48 -8.47 0.41
N PHE A 133 13.33 -7.79 0.31
CA PHE A 133 12.38 -7.71 1.42
C PHE A 133 11.86 -9.10 1.82
N PHE A 134 11.30 -9.86 0.87
CA PHE A 134 10.70 -11.16 1.16
C PHE A 134 11.74 -12.25 1.50
N ASP A 135 13.02 -12.09 1.12
CA ASP A 135 14.08 -13.01 1.53
C ASP A 135 14.74 -12.67 2.87
N GLU A 136 14.85 -11.39 3.22
CA GLU A 136 15.69 -10.97 4.35
C GLU A 136 14.93 -10.32 5.52
N CYS A 137 13.69 -9.88 5.32
CA CYS A 137 12.96 -9.09 6.33
C CYS A 137 11.97 -9.96 7.12
N ASP A 138 12.39 -10.43 8.30
CA ASP A 138 11.50 -11.12 9.24
C ASP A 138 10.54 -10.12 9.92
N THR A 139 9.26 -10.18 9.53
CA THR A 139 8.19 -9.35 10.10
C THR A 139 7.56 -9.94 11.37
N GLY A 140 8.04 -11.11 11.82
CA GLY A 140 7.56 -11.80 13.01
C GLY A 140 6.07 -12.12 12.96
N HIS A 141 5.28 -11.47 13.83
CA HIS A 141 3.83 -11.67 13.90
C HIS A 141 3.03 -10.71 13.02
N VAL A 142 3.69 -9.72 12.42
CA VAL A 142 3.04 -8.69 11.60
C VAL A 142 2.76 -9.27 10.21
N PRO A 143 1.49 -9.40 9.79
CA PRO A 143 1.17 -9.93 8.48
C PRO A 143 1.57 -8.94 7.38
N VAL A 144 2.15 -9.48 6.30
CA VAL A 144 2.36 -8.76 5.05
C VAL A 144 1.24 -9.14 4.09
N ILE A 145 0.54 -8.15 3.56
CA ILE A 145 -0.52 -8.33 2.56
C ILE A 145 -0.05 -7.65 1.28
N VAL A 146 0.01 -8.41 0.19
CA VAL A 146 0.35 -7.85 -1.12
C VAL A 146 -0.90 -7.20 -1.70
N VAL A 147 -0.80 -5.91 -1.99
CA VAL A 147 -1.87 -5.13 -2.61
C VAL A 147 -1.48 -4.86 -4.06
N LEU A 148 -2.13 -5.55 -4.99
CA LEU A 148 -1.99 -5.33 -6.41
C LEU A 148 -2.75 -4.04 -6.77
N THR A 149 -2.00 -3.01 -7.17
CA THR A 149 -2.53 -1.67 -7.45
C THR A 149 -2.56 -1.39 -8.94
N LYS A 150 -3.28 -0.33 -9.32
CA LYS A 150 -3.39 0.13 -10.72
C LYS A 150 -3.93 -0.97 -11.65
N ALA A 151 -4.79 -1.85 -11.13
CA ALA A 151 -5.42 -2.88 -11.93
C ALA A 151 -6.31 -2.28 -13.04
N ASP A 152 -6.86 -1.08 -12.80
CA ASP A 152 -7.67 -0.32 -13.74
C ASP A 152 -6.91 0.13 -15.01
N THR A 153 -5.58 0.17 -15.00
CA THR A 153 -4.82 0.49 -16.21
C THR A 153 -4.80 -0.67 -17.20
N LEU A 154 -5.05 -1.90 -16.73
CA LEU A 154 -5.11 -3.09 -17.57
C LEU A 154 -6.26 -3.00 -18.58
N ALA A 155 -7.29 -2.18 -18.32
CA ALA A 155 -8.36 -1.93 -19.28
C ALA A 155 -7.85 -1.34 -20.60
N LEU A 156 -6.88 -0.41 -20.55
CA LEU A 156 -6.28 0.17 -21.75
C LEU A 156 -5.38 -0.85 -22.46
N ASP A 157 -4.63 -1.65 -21.70
CA ASP A 157 -3.79 -2.70 -22.26
C ASP A 157 -4.65 -3.78 -22.96
N ALA A 158 -5.77 -4.16 -22.34
CA ALA A 158 -6.75 -5.10 -22.89
C ALA A 158 -7.38 -4.60 -24.20
N ILE A 159 -7.78 -3.32 -24.26
CA ILE A 159 -8.26 -2.71 -25.51
C ILE A 159 -7.17 -2.77 -26.58
N GLN A 160 -5.93 -2.43 -26.22
CA GLN A 160 -4.81 -2.44 -27.16
C GLN A 160 -4.51 -3.85 -27.70
N GLU A 161 -4.58 -4.89 -26.86
CA GLU A 161 -4.44 -6.28 -27.30
C GLU A 161 -5.53 -6.69 -28.30
N LEU A 162 -6.78 -6.33 -28.03
CA LEU A 162 -7.91 -6.62 -28.92
C LEU A 162 -7.78 -5.88 -30.27
N MET A 163 -7.29 -4.64 -30.25
CA MET A 163 -6.99 -3.89 -31.47
C MET A 163 -5.83 -4.51 -32.27
N ASN A 164 -4.81 -5.05 -31.59
CA ASN A 164 -3.67 -5.70 -32.24
C ASN A 164 -4.06 -6.99 -32.98
N VAL A 165 -5.12 -7.68 -32.53
CA VAL A 165 -5.69 -8.86 -33.23
C VAL A 165 -6.74 -8.48 -34.29
N GLY A 166 -6.90 -7.19 -34.59
CA GLY A 166 -7.70 -6.68 -35.71
C GLY A 166 -9.16 -6.35 -35.40
N MET A 167 -9.55 -6.29 -34.11
CA MET A 167 -10.90 -5.86 -33.75
C MET A 167 -11.10 -4.35 -33.96
N SER A 168 -12.35 -3.97 -34.24
CA SER A 168 -12.74 -2.57 -34.24
C SER A 168 -12.63 -1.97 -32.84
N ILE A 169 -12.55 -0.63 -32.73
CA ILE A 169 -12.50 0.04 -31.42
C ILE A 169 -13.75 -0.31 -30.58
N ASP A 170 -14.93 -0.33 -31.20
CA ASP A 170 -16.19 -0.62 -30.52
C ASP A 170 -16.25 -2.07 -30.00
N ASP A 171 -15.74 -3.04 -30.77
CA ASP A 171 -15.69 -4.44 -30.36
C ASP A 171 -14.61 -4.68 -29.31
N ALA A 172 -13.46 -4.00 -29.45
CA ALA A 172 -12.39 -4.03 -28.46
C ALA A 172 -12.85 -3.48 -27.10
N MET A 173 -13.58 -2.36 -27.09
CA MET A 173 -14.16 -1.81 -25.86
C MET A 173 -15.15 -2.76 -25.19
N LYS A 174 -15.96 -3.50 -25.97
CA LYS A 174 -16.89 -4.50 -25.42
C LYS A 174 -16.18 -5.74 -24.88
N GLY A 175 -15.09 -6.17 -25.51
CA GLY A 175 -14.32 -7.35 -25.12
C GLY A 175 -13.30 -7.09 -24.00
N ALA A 176 -12.93 -5.83 -23.77
CA ALA A 176 -11.83 -5.45 -22.88
C ALA A 176 -11.98 -5.99 -21.46
N ALA A 177 -13.19 -6.01 -20.90
CA ALA A 177 -13.42 -6.43 -19.52
C ALA A 177 -13.01 -7.90 -19.26
N GLU A 178 -13.23 -8.80 -20.23
CA GLU A 178 -12.85 -10.22 -20.07
C GLU A 178 -11.34 -10.40 -20.20
N VAL A 179 -10.72 -9.69 -21.14
CA VAL A 179 -9.25 -9.69 -21.32
C VAL A 179 -8.56 -9.09 -20.11
N GLU A 180 -9.04 -7.94 -19.61
CA GLU A 180 -8.54 -7.28 -18.39
C GLU A 180 -8.57 -8.24 -17.20
N LYS A 181 -9.67 -8.96 -17.01
CA LYS A 181 -9.82 -9.96 -15.94
C LYS A 181 -8.81 -11.10 -16.08
N GLY A 182 -8.59 -11.57 -17.31
CA GLY A 182 -7.55 -12.56 -17.62
C GLY A 182 -6.14 -12.05 -17.28
N MET A 183 -5.79 -10.85 -17.76
CA MET A 183 -4.50 -10.21 -17.50
C MET A 183 -4.26 -10.00 -16.00
N MET A 184 -5.28 -9.57 -15.26
CA MET A 184 -5.21 -9.38 -13.81
C MET A 184 -4.95 -10.72 -13.10
N ASN A 185 -5.69 -11.77 -13.48
CA ASN A 185 -5.50 -13.10 -12.89
C ASN A 185 -4.10 -13.66 -13.20
N ASP A 186 -3.61 -13.50 -14.42
CA ASP A 186 -2.28 -13.93 -14.82
C ASP A 186 -1.18 -13.16 -14.08
N CYS A 187 -1.35 -11.85 -13.86
CA CYS A 187 -0.44 -11.08 -13.02
C CYS A 187 -0.45 -11.58 -11.58
N ARG A 188 -1.63 -11.80 -11.01
CA ARG A 188 -1.79 -12.31 -9.64
C ARG A 188 -1.11 -13.67 -9.46
N VAL A 189 -1.40 -14.64 -10.31
CA VAL A 189 -0.80 -15.99 -10.25
C VAL A 189 0.73 -15.93 -10.36
N ARG A 190 1.27 -15.06 -11.22
CA ARG A 190 2.72 -14.86 -11.33
C ARG A 190 3.33 -14.28 -10.07
N VAL A 191 2.73 -13.23 -9.50
CA VAL A 191 3.21 -12.59 -8.27
C VAL A 191 3.14 -13.58 -7.11
N GLU A 192 2.04 -14.31 -6.96
CA GLU A 192 1.90 -15.38 -5.98
C GLU A 192 2.99 -16.44 -6.15
N GLY A 193 3.17 -16.97 -7.35
CA GLY A 193 4.19 -17.98 -7.65
C GLY A 193 5.61 -17.50 -7.38
N TRP A 194 5.93 -16.23 -7.63
CA TRP A 194 7.24 -15.68 -7.29
C TRP A 194 7.43 -15.49 -5.79
N LEU A 195 6.43 -14.96 -5.10
CA LEU A 195 6.56 -14.56 -3.71
C LEU A 195 6.46 -15.72 -2.71
N GLN A 196 5.81 -16.83 -3.09
CA GLN A 196 5.71 -18.04 -2.25
C GLN A 196 7.06 -18.76 -2.06
N GLU A 197 8.01 -18.58 -2.98
CA GLU A 197 9.32 -19.24 -2.94
C GLU A 197 10.34 -18.55 -2.00
N PHE A 198 9.98 -17.39 -1.44
CA PHE A 198 10.85 -16.65 -0.54
C PHE A 198 10.72 -17.11 0.92
N LYS A 199 11.72 -16.78 1.74
CA LYS A 199 11.76 -17.16 3.17
C LYS A 199 10.60 -16.60 3.98
N PHE A 200 10.13 -15.40 3.66
CA PHE A 200 9.06 -14.71 4.37
C PHE A 200 7.91 -14.38 3.41
N PRO A 201 7.13 -15.37 2.95
CA PRO A 201 6.07 -15.12 1.98
C PRO A 201 4.95 -14.24 2.58
N PRO A 202 4.24 -13.44 1.76
CA PRO A 202 3.10 -12.67 2.23
C PRO A 202 1.97 -13.60 2.69
N LYS A 203 1.15 -13.09 3.61
CA LYS A 203 0.03 -13.81 4.20
C LYS A 203 -1.16 -13.92 3.24
N ASP A 204 -1.37 -12.90 2.40
CA ASP A 204 -2.49 -12.83 1.46
C ASP A 204 -2.20 -11.83 0.32
N TYR A 205 -3.02 -11.89 -0.73
CA TYR A 205 -2.94 -11.10 -1.96
C TYR A 205 -4.30 -10.53 -2.32
N LEU A 206 -4.37 -9.23 -2.55
CA LEU A 206 -5.60 -8.54 -2.92
C LEU A 206 -5.36 -7.60 -4.10
N SER A 207 -6.29 -7.57 -5.06
CA SER A 207 -6.32 -6.55 -6.10
C SER A 207 -7.31 -5.45 -5.76
N LEU A 208 -6.91 -4.19 -5.94
CA LEU A 208 -7.77 -3.03 -5.80
C LEU A 208 -7.88 -2.29 -7.14
N THR A 209 -9.11 -2.03 -7.57
CA THR A 209 -9.45 -1.29 -8.79
C THR A 209 -10.18 0.00 -8.45
N GLY A 210 -10.08 1.02 -9.31
CA GLY A 210 -10.87 2.24 -9.17
C GLY A 210 -10.52 3.10 -7.95
N MET A 211 -9.33 2.95 -7.36
CA MET A 211 -8.93 3.74 -6.17
C MET A 211 -8.79 5.25 -6.44
N GLN A 212 -8.90 5.68 -7.69
CA GLN A 212 -9.00 7.08 -8.11
C GLN A 212 -10.42 7.66 -7.96
N THR A 213 -11.46 6.83 -7.92
CA THR A 213 -12.84 7.30 -7.81
C THR A 213 -13.25 7.55 -6.37
N GLU A 214 -14.03 8.59 -6.14
CA GLU A 214 -14.66 8.84 -4.84
C GLU A 214 -15.62 7.70 -4.47
N GLY A 215 -15.59 7.27 -3.21
CA GLY A 215 -16.37 6.12 -2.74
C GLY A 215 -15.87 4.73 -3.16
N ALA A 216 -14.63 4.62 -3.66
CA ALA A 216 -14.02 3.32 -3.96
C ALA A 216 -13.99 2.41 -2.71
N ASP A 217 -14.35 1.14 -2.89
CA ASP A 217 -14.51 0.21 -1.78
C ASP A 217 -13.16 -0.33 -1.29
N CYS A 218 -12.75 0.08 -0.09
CA CYS A 218 -11.59 -0.47 0.62
C CYS A 218 -11.94 -1.58 1.62
N THR A 219 -13.21 -1.98 1.72
CA THR A 219 -13.66 -3.06 2.60
C THR A 219 -12.87 -4.35 2.37
N PRO A 220 -12.60 -4.80 1.12
CA PRO A 220 -11.82 -6.01 0.89
C PRO A 220 -10.42 -5.96 1.51
N LEU A 221 -9.74 -4.81 1.46
CA LEU A 221 -8.41 -4.63 2.05
C LEU A 221 -8.45 -4.77 3.57
N LEU A 222 -9.45 -4.14 4.20
CA LEU A 222 -9.55 -4.16 5.65
C LEU A 222 -10.05 -5.51 6.17
N THR A 223 -10.94 -6.19 5.46
CA THR A 223 -11.35 -7.58 5.77
C THR A 223 -10.17 -8.53 5.63
N CYS A 224 -9.46 -8.50 4.51
CA CYS A 224 -8.22 -9.28 4.32
C CYS A 224 -7.19 -8.99 5.43
N THR A 225 -7.04 -7.72 5.82
CA THR A 225 -6.18 -7.35 6.94
C THR A 225 -6.65 -7.94 8.27
N THR A 226 -7.95 -7.93 8.53
CA THR A 226 -8.53 -8.51 9.74
C THR A 226 -8.28 -10.02 9.81
N ASP A 227 -8.53 -10.73 8.70
CA ASP A 227 -8.36 -12.19 8.61
C ASP A 227 -6.88 -12.62 8.71
N ALA A 228 -5.97 -11.76 8.26
CA ALA A 228 -4.53 -12.00 8.34
C ALA A 228 -3.95 -11.84 9.77
N LEU A 229 -4.62 -11.11 10.66
CA LEU A 229 -4.18 -10.88 12.04
C LEU A 229 -4.38 -12.14 12.89
N LYS A 230 -3.33 -12.56 13.61
CA LYS A 230 -3.38 -13.71 14.53
C LYS A 230 -4.00 -13.38 15.89
N GLU A 231 -3.90 -12.13 16.34
CA GLU A 231 -4.34 -11.70 17.67
C GLU A 231 -5.77 -11.15 17.61
N GLU A 232 -6.72 -11.77 18.30
CA GLU A 232 -8.12 -11.30 18.37
C GLU A 232 -8.22 -9.84 18.86
N GLY A 233 -7.34 -9.45 19.80
CA GLY A 233 -7.29 -8.07 20.28
C GLY A 233 -6.94 -7.05 19.18
N LEU A 234 -6.11 -7.43 18.21
CA LEU A 234 -5.78 -6.57 17.06
C LEU A 234 -6.90 -6.56 16.03
N GLN A 235 -7.60 -7.69 15.82
CA GLN A 235 -8.79 -7.75 14.99
C GLN A 235 -9.88 -6.79 15.52
N GLN A 236 -10.17 -6.85 16.82
CA GLN A 236 -11.12 -5.94 17.47
C GLN A 236 -10.66 -4.48 17.43
N LEU A 237 -9.35 -4.23 17.54
CA LEU A 237 -8.80 -2.88 17.38
C LEU A 237 -9.03 -2.34 15.97
N LEU A 238 -8.81 -3.14 14.93
CA LEU A 238 -9.06 -2.74 13.53
C LEU A 238 -10.55 -2.46 13.29
N ILE A 239 -11.43 -3.37 13.72
CA ILE A 239 -12.89 -3.22 13.58
C ILE A 239 -13.38 -1.95 14.29
N SER A 240 -12.94 -1.71 15.53
CA SER A 240 -13.32 -0.50 16.27
C SER A 240 -12.76 0.79 15.65
N THR A 241 -11.62 0.70 14.97
CA THR A 241 -11.01 1.81 14.24
C THR A 241 -11.87 2.17 13.02
N GLN A 242 -12.36 1.19 12.28
CA GLN A 242 -13.29 1.40 11.15
C GLN A 242 -14.61 2.03 11.59
N GLN A 243 -15.24 1.49 12.64
CA GLN A 243 -16.54 1.96 13.12
C GLN A 243 -16.49 3.42 13.61
N SER A 244 -15.38 3.83 14.21
CA SER A 244 -15.19 5.21 14.67
C SER A 244 -15.13 6.20 13.50
N ASN A 245 -14.66 5.78 12.32
CA ASN A 245 -14.56 6.62 11.13
C ASN A 245 -15.94 6.83 10.45
N LEU A 246 -16.87 5.89 10.63
CA LEU A 246 -18.26 5.98 10.11
C LEU A 246 -19.14 6.95 10.92
N VAL A 247 -18.78 7.25 12.17
CA VAL A 247 -19.57 8.15 13.04
C VAL A 247 -19.21 9.63 12.82
N VAL A 248 -18.00 9.91 12.30
CA VAL A 248 -17.51 11.28 12.03
C VAL A 248 -17.96 11.80 10.65
N SER A 249 -18.56 10.94 9.81
CA SER A 249 -19.04 11.26 8.47
C SER A 249 -20.54 11.61 8.40
N LYS A 250 -21.15 12.00 9.53
CA LYS A 250 -22.52 12.54 9.60
C LYS A 250 -22.54 13.99 10.07
#